data_AF-A0A669QKQ7-F1
#
_entry.id   AF-A0A669QKQ7-F1
#
_cell.length_a   1.000
_cell.length_b   1.000
_cell.length_c   1.000
_cell.angle_alpha   90.00
_cell.angle_beta   90.00
_cell.angle_gamma   90.00
#
_symmetry.space_group_name_H-M   'P 1'
#
loop_
_entity.id
_entity.type
_entity.pdbx_description
1 polymer ?
#
loop_
_entity_poly.entity_id
_entity_poly.type
_entity_poly.pdbx_seq_one_letter_code
_entity_poly.pdbx_strand_id
1 'polypeptide(L)' 'MAHKDIYYSDKYFDEQYEYRHVTLPRELLKRMPKTHLLSEEEWRSLGVQQSLGWVHYMIHEPEPHILLFRRPLPKDDQK' A
#
# COMPACT_ATOMS: atom_id res chain seq x y z
N MET A 1 -15.50 12.11 -8.97
CA MET A 1 -14.20 12.47 -9.57
C MET A 1 -13.23 11.37 -9.21
N ALA A 2 -12.85 10.51 -10.16
CA ALA A 2 -11.85 9.49 -9.91
C ALA A 2 -10.50 10.20 -9.74
N HIS A 3 -9.84 10.06 -8.59
CA HIS A 3 -8.44 10.45 -8.42
C HIS A 3 -7.60 9.56 -9.36
N LYS A 4 -7.45 10.00 -10.61
CA LYS A 4 -6.88 9.21 -11.72
C LYS A 4 -5.36 9.02 -11.64
N ASP A 5 -4.71 9.54 -10.61
CA ASP A 5 -3.25 9.65 -10.56
C ASP A 5 -2.62 8.82 -9.43
N ILE A 6 -3.34 7.85 -8.84
CA ILE A 6 -2.72 6.87 -7.94
C ILE A 6 -1.98 5.82 -8.79
N TYR A 7 -0.67 5.77 -8.64
CA TYR A 7 0.18 4.79 -9.33
C TYR A 7 0.41 3.56 -8.47
N TYR A 8 0.38 2.37 -9.09
CA TYR A 8 0.62 1.09 -8.45
C TYR A 8 1.82 0.43 -9.12
N SER A 9 2.86 0.12 -8.35
CA SER A 9 4.04 -0.56 -8.89
C SER A 9 3.73 -1.98 -9.34
N ASP A 10 4.63 -2.57 -10.12
CA ASP A 10 4.68 -4.03 -10.25
C ASP A 10 4.92 -4.69 -8.89
N LYS A 11 4.47 -5.94 -8.78
CA LYS A 11 4.68 -6.74 -7.58
C LYS A 11 6.08 -7.33 -7.58
N TYR A 12 6.69 -7.37 -6.41
CA TYR A 12 7.96 -8.05 -6.17
C TYR A 12 7.82 -8.96 -4.94
N PHE A 13 8.67 -9.96 -4.82
CA PHE A 13 8.45 -11.09 -3.92
C PHE A 13 9.75 -11.45 -3.20
N ASP A 14 9.63 -11.89 -1.95
CA ASP A 14 10.65 -12.69 -1.28
C ASP A 14 10.09 -14.09 -0.98
N GLU A 15 10.72 -14.84 -0.08
CA GLU A 15 10.31 -16.20 0.28
C GLU A 15 8.98 -16.27 1.08
N GLN A 16 8.52 -15.16 1.66
CA GLN A 16 7.41 -15.13 2.62
C GLN A 16 6.26 -14.19 2.20
N TYR A 17 6.57 -13.11 1.48
CA TYR A 17 5.64 -12.03 1.18
C TYR A 17 5.70 -11.61 -0.29
N GLU A 18 4.56 -11.13 -0.79
CA GLU A 18 4.51 -10.25 -1.95
C GLU A 18 4.41 -8.80 -1.52
N TYR A 19 5.05 -7.93 -2.28
CA TYR A 19 5.22 -6.51 -2.02
C TYR A 19 4.78 -5.66 -3.21
N ARG A 20 4.40 -4.43 -2.92
CA ARG A 20 4.07 -3.38 -3.89
C ARG A 20 4.21 -2.03 -3.21
N HIS A 21 4.58 -1.01 -3.97
CA HIS A 21 4.42 0.37 -3.52
C HIS A 21 3.29 1.06 -4.29
N VAL A 22 2.60 1.97 -3.62
CA VAL A 22 1.57 2.82 -4.20
C VAL A 22 1.99 4.27 -4.04
N THR A 23 2.02 5.00 -5.14
CA THR A 23 2.37 6.41 -5.13
C THR A 23 1.10 7.25 -5.17
N LEU A 24 0.91 8.04 -4.12
CA LEU A 24 -0.22 8.95 -3.97
C LEU A 24 0.06 10.32 -4.62
N PRO A 25 -0.97 10.94 -5.23
CA PRO A 25 -0.93 12.35 -5.58
C PRO A 25 -0.60 13.23 -4.37
N ARG A 26 0.23 14.27 -4.57
CA ARG A 26 0.69 15.16 -3.48
C ARG A 26 -0.45 15.83 -2.71
N GLU A 27 -1.60 16.04 -3.36
CA GLU A 27 -2.81 16.58 -2.77
C GLU A 27 -3.42 15.69 -1.66
N LEU A 28 -3.24 14.37 -1.75
CA LEU A 28 -3.78 13.42 -0.77
C LEU A 28 -2.91 13.31 0.49
N LEU A 29 -1.63 13.70 0.42
CA LEU A 29 -0.70 13.66 1.57
C LEU A 29 -1.17 14.52 2.73
N LYS A 30 -1.92 15.58 2.44
CA LYS A 30 -2.49 16.46 3.49
C LYS A 30 -3.49 15.74 4.38
N ARG A 31 -4.06 14.63 3.91
CA ARG A 31 -5.04 13.80 4.63
C ARG A 31 -4.42 12.62 5.36
N MET A 32 -3.14 12.32 5.10
CA MET A 32 -2.47 11.18 5.72
C MET A 32 -2.06 11.50 7.16
N PRO A 33 -2.36 10.61 8.13
CA PRO A 33 -1.74 10.68 9.44
C PRO A 33 -0.23 10.46 9.32
N LYS A 34 0.55 11.25 10.08
CA LYS A 34 2.02 11.12 10.17
C LYS A 34 2.48 10.31 11.37
N THR A 35 1.54 9.85 12.20
CA THR A 35 1.82 9.27 13.52
C THR A 35 1.88 7.75 13.52
N HIS A 36 1.33 7.09 12.51
CA HIS A 36 1.19 5.63 12.48
C HIS A 36 1.01 5.09 11.05
N LEU A 37 1.11 3.77 10.93
CA LEU A 37 0.81 3.03 9.70
C LEU A 37 -0.70 2.98 9.45
N LEU A 38 -1.11 3.27 8.21
CA LEU A 38 -2.50 3.18 7.78
C LEU A 38 -3.07 1.75 7.89
N SER A 39 -4.22 1.64 8.54
CA SER A 39 -5.11 0.47 8.47
C SER A 39 -5.76 0.32 7.09
N GLU A 40 -6.36 -0.85 6.82
CA GLU A 40 -7.09 -1.10 5.56
C GLU A 40 -8.17 -0.07 5.27
N GLU A 41 -8.93 0.33 6.29
CA GLU A 41 -9.97 1.34 6.15
C GLU A 41 -9.40 2.72 5.78
N GLU A 42 -8.29 3.11 6.39
CA GLU A 42 -7.67 4.41 6.17
C GLU A 42 -7.10 4.55 4.76
N TRP A 43 -6.31 3.58 4.28
CA TRP A 43 -5.77 3.68 2.92
C TRP A 43 -6.86 3.50 1.85
N ARG A 44 -7.93 2.72 2.11
CA ARG A 44 -9.10 2.68 1.22
C ARG A 44 -9.84 4.01 1.17
N SER A 45 -9.94 4.71 2.29
CA SER A 45 -10.55 6.05 2.37
C SER A 45 -9.75 7.13 1.61
N LEU A 46 -8.43 6.93 1.45
CA LEU A 46 -7.59 7.75 0.57
C LEU A 46 -7.79 7.44 -0.93
N GLY A 47 -8.59 6.42 -1.26
CA GLY A 47 -8.85 6.00 -2.63
C GLY A 47 -7.89 4.94 -3.16
N VAL A 48 -6.99 4.40 -2.33
CA VAL A 48 -6.15 3.26 -2.72
C VAL A 48 -7.03 2.01 -2.85
N GLN A 49 -6.96 1.36 -4.01
CA GLN A 49 -7.76 0.19 -4.35
C GLN A 49 -6.84 -0.98 -4.70
N GLN A 50 -6.90 -2.01 -3.89
CA GLN A 50 -6.16 -3.25 -4.08
C GLN A 50 -6.96 -4.44 -3.52
N SER A 51 -6.54 -5.65 -3.91
CA SER A 51 -7.13 -6.91 -3.43
C SER A 51 -7.02 -7.07 -1.91
N LEU A 52 -7.69 -8.08 -1.34
CA LEU A 52 -7.62 -8.35 0.09
C LEU A 52 -6.20 -8.74 0.55
N GLY A 53 -5.88 -8.42 1.81
CA GLY A 53 -4.73 -8.94 2.55
C GLY A 53 -3.49 -8.03 2.56
N TRP A 54 -3.52 -6.91 1.83
CA TRP A 54 -2.40 -5.95 1.82
C TRP A 54 -2.33 -5.15 3.11
N VAL A 55 -1.14 -5.10 3.69
CA VAL A 55 -0.81 -4.37 4.92
C VAL A 55 0.23 -3.30 4.61
N HIS A 56 -0.07 -2.06 4.99
CA HIS A 56 0.91 -0.97 4.97
C HIS A 56 1.91 -1.21 6.12
N TYR A 57 3.13 -1.61 5.79
CA TYR A 57 4.06 -2.19 6.79
C TYR A 57 5.19 -1.26 7.21
N MET A 58 5.43 -0.17 6.47
CA MET A 58 6.52 0.75 6.72
C MET A 58 6.20 2.13 6.13
N ILE A 59 6.54 3.18 6.89
CA ILE A 59 6.52 4.57 6.40
C ILE A 59 7.86 4.86 5.73
N HIS A 60 7.82 5.29 4.48
CA HIS A 60 9.00 5.77 3.77
C HIS A 60 9.20 7.26 4.02
N GLU A 61 9.97 7.61 5.06
CA GLU A 61 10.17 9.00 5.51
C GLU A 61 10.69 9.96 4.42
N PRO A 62 11.65 9.59 3.55
CA PRO A 62 12.13 10.48 2.48
C PRO A 62 11.05 10.87 1.48
N GLU A 63 10.13 9.95 1.17
CA GLU A 63 9.07 10.14 0.18
C GLU A 63 7.73 9.64 0.74
N PRO A 64 7.06 10.42 1.61
CA PRO A 64 5.85 9.99 2.34
C PRO A 64 4.63 9.77 1.45
N HIS A 65 4.76 10.09 0.17
CA HIS A 65 3.76 9.84 -0.87
C HIS A 65 3.84 8.44 -1.45
N ILE A 66 4.85 7.66 -1.06
CA ILE A 66 5.01 6.27 -1.41
C ILE A 66 4.57 5.43 -0.21
N LEU A 67 3.47 4.69 -0.38
CA LEU A 67 2.99 3.71 0.59
C LEU A 67 3.57 2.34 0.27
N LEU A 68 4.17 1.70 1.28
CA LEU A 68 4.78 0.37 1.14
C LEU A 68 3.82 -0.71 1.67
N PHE A 69 3.39 -1.60 0.79
CA PHE A 69 2.48 -2.69 1.12
C PHE A 69 3.16 -4.05 1.02
N ARG A 70 2.77 -4.96 1.91
CA ARG A 70 3.08 -6.38 1.83
C ARG A 70 1.86 -7.24 2.13
N ARG A 71 1.81 -8.45 1.60
CA ARG A 71 0.90 -9.51 2.07
C ARG A 71 1.58 -10.87 2.00
N PRO A 72 1.23 -11.83 2.88
CA PRO A 72 1.81 -13.16 2.82
C PRO A 72 1.59 -13.79 1.46
N LEU A 73 2.58 -14.54 0.97
CA LEU A 73 2.38 -15.43 -0.16
C LEU A 73 1.28 -16.45 0.19
N PRO A 74 0.48 -16.90 -0.80
CA PRO A 74 -0.34 -18.07 -0.60
C PRO A 74 0.57 -19.18 -0.08
N LYS A 75 0.24 -19.77 1.08
CA LYS A 75 0.85 -21.04 1.42
C LYS A 75 0.48 -21.95 0.28
N ASP A 76 1.48 -22.50 -0.39
CA ASP A 76 1.27 -23.65 -1.25
C ASP A 76 0.71 -24.71 -0.30
N ASP A 77 -0.62 -24.84 -0.25
CA ASP A 77 -1.28 -26.04 0.23
C ASP A 77 -0.80 -27.13 -0.73
N GLN A 78 0.42 -27.62 -0.49
CA GLN A 78 0.96 -28.82 -1.12
C GLN A 78 -0.04 -29.92 -0.80
N LYS A 79 -0.94 -30.14 -1.75
CA LYS A 79 -1.73 -31.36 -1.85
C LYS A 79 -0.81 -32.51 -2.25
#